data_AF-A0A2W1DKK3-F1
#
_entry.id   AF-A0A2W1DKK3-F1
#
_cell.length_a   1.000
_cell.length_b   1.000
_cell.length_c   1.000
_cell.angle_alpha   90.00
_cell.angle_beta   90.00
_cell.angle_gamma   90.00
#
_symmetry.space_group_name_H-M   'P 1'
#
loop_
_entity.id
_entity.type
_entity.pdbx_description
1 polymer ?
#
loop_
_entity_poly.entity_id
_entity_poly.type
_entity_poly.pdbx_seq_one_letter_code
_entity_poly.pdbx_strand_id
1 'polypeptide(L)'
;MSFVVDQVRRIDSQLDRLQLSSTRTGSFSITAEEAHDPTKTTRIAHLQNLIKSLSTTTSTKHSLVPVARISETLQRANIASTWEDASYEHELEWLLVSKATTQVYGQILNTILEQTIPLEDDLWYWDDILSTYHFAGLYSIQTSPVRVWKWSQEIYHDVRSRGGQLAVGWSQFYGLVKDAVQERSIANIQRRVVSPLALVRNEGRRKRAALRKIRLVNANALGVLLGEGLGNESVHDDGTQSPTLLGTQRWKSVMSKNIALMDAVIQSVNAAELSVDKFDDSVAAITQDDDFYSLYEPSGEQTANSVNPADVAERLQYLLHTALPSYTANFNASVKENGRPSRLIRYWLPATALLVSSTTILRIFVNRKEEIAAWIREFGQTVIDFWANWVVEPTMRIIGTIRHNEDSEVSIMSKRSLESDRASLERMVVDFAIKNPDGPALNETQIADIKAKVREGDLTTVLRSYEKDIQSPVKGAIVGNLASALLIQVQKTKVDVEVAMSGIDSILKSQELLFGFIGLTPGVLVSIGAYQWLRGVFSSRKGVQQWARQGRMLLILRNIDRILTGATPTEDGEISYKDHGLLLCEVHLLRQAASGILPRRIFQDFLVEIDELVDVRSGLQRQQKVVERIRWAYSKWFT
;
A
#
# COMPACT_ATOMS: atom_id res chain seq x y z
N MET A 1 13.61 1.12 -0.81
CA MET A 1 15.04 1.52 -0.74
C MET A 1 15.49 1.21 0.67
N SER A 2 16.45 0.29 0.83
CA SER A 2 16.94 -0.19 2.13
C SER A 2 18.05 0.73 2.65
N PHE A 3 18.20 0.91 3.97
CA PHE A 3 19.34 1.65 4.53
C PHE A 3 20.68 1.00 4.19
N VAL A 4 20.70 -0.34 4.08
CA VAL A 4 21.90 -1.12 3.73
C VAL A 4 22.47 -0.68 2.39
N VAL A 5 21.58 -0.36 1.44
CA VAL A 5 21.97 0.13 0.11
C VAL A 5 22.65 1.49 0.19
N ASP A 6 22.15 2.38 1.04
CA ASP A 6 22.72 3.72 1.18
C ASP A 6 24.09 3.66 1.88
N GLN A 7 24.26 2.75 2.83
CA GLN A 7 25.56 2.47 3.45
C GLN A 7 26.57 1.91 2.44
N VAL A 8 26.18 0.91 1.64
CA VAL A 8 27.03 0.37 0.57
C VAL A 8 27.42 1.44 -0.43
N ARG A 9 26.48 2.31 -0.85
CA ARG A 9 26.77 3.44 -1.76
C ARG A 9 27.70 4.46 -1.13
N ARG A 10 27.54 4.76 0.16
CA ARG A 10 28.42 5.68 0.89
C ARG A 10 29.86 5.15 0.88
N ILE A 11 30.05 3.89 1.23
CA ILE A 11 31.36 3.24 1.26
C ILE A 11 31.96 3.15 -0.17
N ASP A 12 31.17 2.74 -1.18
CA ASP A 12 31.60 2.67 -2.59
C ASP A 12 32.07 4.05 -3.09
N SER A 13 31.34 5.13 -2.74
CA SER A 13 31.73 6.51 -3.10
C SER A 13 33.02 6.98 -2.42
N GLN A 14 33.33 6.48 -1.23
CA GLN A 14 34.57 6.79 -0.53
C GLN A 14 35.75 6.01 -1.13
N LEU A 15 35.54 4.75 -1.51
CA LEU A 15 36.53 3.97 -2.25
C LEU A 15 36.87 4.64 -3.59
N ASP A 16 35.88 5.16 -4.31
CA ASP A 16 36.10 5.92 -5.56
C ASP A 16 36.90 7.21 -5.31
N ARG A 17 36.66 7.91 -4.19
CA ARG A 17 37.45 9.10 -3.80
C ARG A 17 38.90 8.75 -3.49
N LEU A 18 39.14 7.63 -2.80
CA LEU A 18 40.49 7.15 -2.51
C LEU A 18 41.27 6.88 -3.81
N GLN A 19 40.65 6.27 -4.82
CA GLN A 19 41.28 6.09 -6.14
C GLN A 19 41.65 7.41 -6.82
N LEU A 20 40.71 8.36 -6.82
CA LEU A 20 40.93 9.67 -7.45
C LEU A 20 42.02 10.48 -6.73
N SER A 21 42.14 10.30 -5.42
CA SER A 21 43.20 10.94 -4.64
C SER A 21 44.58 10.32 -4.90
N SER A 22 44.67 8.99 -4.99
CA SER A 22 45.93 8.27 -5.18
C SER A 22 46.49 8.47 -6.61
N THR A 23 45.61 8.62 -7.60
CA THR A 23 46.00 9.00 -8.98
C THR A 23 46.48 10.44 -9.09
N ARG A 24 45.99 11.36 -8.25
CA ARG A 24 46.37 12.79 -8.28
C ARG A 24 47.72 13.09 -7.61
N THR A 25 48.14 12.28 -6.64
CA THR A 25 49.42 12.43 -5.92
C THR A 25 50.62 11.87 -6.69
N GLY A 26 50.42 11.28 -7.87
CA GLY A 26 51.50 10.70 -8.68
C GLY A 26 52.09 9.40 -8.13
N SER A 27 51.62 8.95 -6.95
CA SER A 27 52.06 7.72 -6.28
C SER A 27 51.77 6.46 -7.08
N PHE A 28 50.80 6.51 -8.01
CA PHE A 28 50.21 5.34 -8.67
C PHE A 28 49.97 5.62 -10.16
N SER A 29 51.03 6.03 -10.83
CA SER A 29 51.02 6.26 -12.28
C SER A 29 51.53 5.01 -12.99
N ILE A 30 50.82 4.60 -14.06
CA ILE A 30 51.28 3.51 -14.94
C ILE A 30 52.70 3.86 -15.38
N THR A 31 53.65 3.00 -15.06
CA THR A 31 55.04 3.22 -15.47
C THR A 31 55.13 3.18 -17.00
N ALA A 32 56.06 3.94 -17.59
CA ALA A 32 56.22 3.95 -19.06
C ALA A 32 56.47 2.54 -19.64
N GLU A 33 57.07 1.65 -18.84
CA GLU A 33 57.31 0.24 -19.14
C GLU A 33 56.02 -0.60 -19.11
N GLU A 34 55.15 -0.42 -18.11
CA GLU A 34 53.84 -1.09 -18.04
C GLU A 34 52.87 -0.61 -19.12
N ALA A 35 52.97 0.65 -19.55
CA ALA A 35 52.15 1.21 -20.63
C ALA A 35 52.48 0.63 -22.01
N HIS A 36 53.69 0.08 -22.20
CA HIS A 36 54.14 -0.51 -23.47
C HIS A 36 53.90 -2.02 -23.56
N ASP A 37 53.48 -2.68 -22.46
CA ASP A 37 53.16 -4.11 -22.46
C ASP A 37 51.68 -4.36 -22.83
N PRO A 38 51.38 -5.01 -23.98
CA PRO A 38 50.01 -5.29 -24.39
C PRO A 38 49.28 -6.27 -23.46
N THR A 39 50.01 -7.09 -22.70
CA THR A 39 49.41 -8.07 -21.78
C THR A 39 48.95 -7.43 -20.48
N LYS A 40 49.76 -6.53 -19.90
CA LYS A 40 49.39 -5.74 -18.71
C LYS A 40 48.25 -4.77 -18.99
N THR A 41 48.28 -4.08 -20.12
CA THR A 41 47.20 -3.15 -20.51
C THR A 41 45.84 -3.85 -20.70
N THR A 42 45.82 -5.06 -21.29
CA THR A 42 44.59 -5.86 -21.40
C THR A 42 44.11 -6.38 -20.05
N ARG A 43 45.02 -6.77 -19.16
CA ARG A 43 44.74 -7.17 -17.78
C ARG A 43 44.15 -6.03 -16.95
N ILE A 44 44.74 -4.84 -17.01
CA ILE A 44 44.26 -3.60 -16.37
C ILE A 44 42.84 -3.26 -16.86
N ALA A 45 42.60 -3.28 -18.18
CA ALA A 45 41.28 -3.02 -18.74
C ALA A 45 40.23 -4.07 -18.27
N HIS A 46 40.64 -5.33 -18.15
CA HIS A 46 39.79 -6.39 -17.62
C HIS A 46 39.43 -6.16 -16.14
N LEU A 47 40.41 -5.85 -15.29
CA LEU A 47 40.17 -5.53 -13.87
C LEU A 47 39.27 -4.31 -13.70
N GLN A 48 39.50 -3.24 -14.47
CA GLN A 48 38.64 -2.04 -14.45
C GLN A 48 37.20 -2.36 -14.86
N ASN A 49 36.99 -3.26 -15.83
CA ASN A 49 35.65 -3.71 -16.20
C ASN A 49 34.97 -4.53 -15.08
N LEU A 50 35.72 -5.38 -14.39
CA LEU A 50 35.20 -6.13 -13.23
C LEU A 50 34.86 -5.19 -12.07
N ILE A 51 35.70 -4.21 -11.77
CA ILE A 51 35.46 -3.17 -10.75
C ILE A 51 34.18 -2.39 -11.07
N LYS A 52 34.00 -1.96 -12.32
CA LYS A 52 32.77 -1.29 -12.77
C LYS A 52 31.54 -2.18 -12.62
N SER A 53 31.70 -3.49 -12.80
CA SER A 53 30.61 -4.45 -12.67
C SER A 53 30.15 -4.67 -11.21
N LEU A 54 31.06 -4.45 -10.25
CA LEU A 54 30.82 -4.52 -8.80
C LEU A 54 30.36 -3.18 -8.20
N SER A 55 30.61 -2.08 -8.89
CA SER A 55 30.20 -0.74 -8.45
C SER A 55 28.67 -0.60 -8.49
N THR A 56 28.10 0.05 -7.50
CA THR A 56 26.64 0.18 -7.39
C THR A 56 26.08 1.12 -8.47
N THR A 57 25.41 0.57 -9.48
CA THR A 57 24.71 1.42 -10.48
C THR A 57 23.50 2.10 -9.84
N THR A 58 23.18 3.32 -10.27
CA THR A 58 22.05 4.16 -9.79
C THR A 58 20.65 3.58 -10.08
N SER A 59 20.55 2.31 -10.50
CA SER A 59 19.30 1.66 -10.85
C SER A 59 18.46 1.32 -9.62
N THR A 60 17.17 1.66 -9.69
CA THR A 60 16.23 1.64 -8.56
C THR A 60 15.65 0.26 -8.22
N LYS A 61 15.95 -0.79 -9.00
CA LYS A 61 15.29 -2.11 -8.89
C LYS A 61 16.14 -3.22 -8.24
N HIS A 62 17.46 -3.21 -8.41
CA HIS A 62 18.38 -4.16 -7.77
C HIS A 62 19.63 -3.39 -7.35
N SER A 63 19.71 -3.03 -6.07
CA SER A 63 20.77 -2.11 -5.61
C SER A 63 21.94 -2.77 -4.89
N LEU A 64 21.86 -4.08 -4.63
CA LEU A 64 22.99 -4.90 -4.15
C LEU A 64 23.36 -5.90 -5.24
N VAL A 65 24.66 -6.13 -5.45
CA VAL A 65 25.16 -7.08 -6.44
C VAL A 65 24.88 -8.51 -5.94
N PRO A 66 24.20 -9.38 -6.71
CA PRO A 66 23.90 -10.75 -6.27
C PRO A 66 25.16 -11.54 -5.89
N VAL A 67 25.07 -12.38 -4.87
CA VAL A 67 26.18 -13.22 -4.37
C VAL A 67 26.90 -13.99 -5.49
N ALA A 68 26.13 -14.60 -6.41
CA ALA A 68 26.70 -15.35 -7.53
C ALA A 68 27.54 -14.49 -8.48
N ARG A 69 27.20 -13.21 -8.63
CA ARG A 69 27.97 -12.27 -9.46
C ARG A 69 29.23 -11.82 -8.75
N ILE A 70 29.20 -11.64 -7.43
CA ILE A 70 30.39 -11.32 -6.64
C ILE A 70 31.41 -12.47 -6.73
N SER A 71 30.96 -13.72 -6.52
CA SER A 71 31.85 -14.88 -6.63
C SER A 71 32.40 -15.08 -8.05
N GLU A 72 31.56 -14.92 -9.08
CA GLU A 72 32.00 -14.97 -10.48
C GLU A 72 33.05 -13.89 -10.79
N THR A 73 32.89 -12.67 -10.26
CA THR A 73 33.88 -11.60 -10.46
C THR A 73 35.20 -11.87 -9.74
N LEU A 74 35.16 -12.43 -8.52
CA LEU A 74 36.37 -12.80 -7.77
C LEU A 74 37.12 -13.96 -8.45
N GLN A 75 36.40 -14.94 -8.99
CA GLN A 75 37.00 -16.05 -9.75
C GLN A 75 37.59 -15.58 -11.08
N ARG A 76 36.88 -14.71 -11.82
CA ARG A 76 37.37 -14.11 -13.07
C ARG A 76 38.53 -13.16 -12.85
N ALA A 77 38.62 -12.55 -11.66
CA ALA A 77 39.70 -11.65 -11.34
C ALA A 77 41.06 -12.35 -11.34
N ASN A 78 41.15 -13.68 -11.14
CA ASN A 78 42.41 -14.45 -11.16
C ASN A 78 43.58 -13.69 -10.48
N ILE A 79 43.37 -13.33 -9.21
CA ILE A 79 44.28 -12.50 -8.42
C ILE A 79 45.61 -13.24 -8.26
N ALA A 80 46.72 -12.57 -8.57
CA ALA A 80 48.04 -13.19 -8.51
C ALA A 80 48.46 -13.45 -7.06
N SER A 81 49.03 -14.63 -6.79
CA SER A 81 49.57 -14.97 -5.47
C SER A 81 50.97 -14.39 -5.22
N THR A 82 51.65 -13.92 -6.27
CA THR A 82 53.02 -13.37 -6.25
C THR A 82 52.96 -11.89 -6.63
N TRP A 83 53.60 -11.02 -5.85
CA TRP A 83 53.43 -9.55 -5.95
C TRP A 83 54.77 -8.83 -6.17
N GLU A 84 54.73 -7.78 -6.98
CA GLU A 84 55.71 -6.70 -7.01
C GLU A 84 55.06 -5.48 -6.34
N ASP A 85 55.58 -5.03 -5.20
CA ASP A 85 54.97 -4.07 -4.24
C ASP A 85 54.52 -2.72 -4.84
N ALA A 86 54.93 -2.39 -6.06
CA ALA A 86 54.74 -1.09 -6.69
C ALA A 86 53.96 -1.13 -8.03
N SER A 87 53.35 -2.27 -8.40
CA SER A 87 52.60 -2.34 -9.66
C SER A 87 51.15 -1.87 -9.52
N TYR A 88 50.72 -1.03 -10.47
CA TYR A 88 49.34 -0.54 -10.60
C TYR A 88 48.30 -1.67 -10.66
N GLU A 89 48.68 -2.86 -11.14
CA GLU A 89 47.82 -4.04 -11.16
C GLU A 89 47.44 -4.51 -9.75
N HIS A 90 48.40 -4.52 -8.82
CA HIS A 90 48.19 -4.97 -7.44
C HIS A 90 47.19 -4.08 -6.70
N GLU A 91 47.21 -2.77 -6.95
CA GLU A 91 46.21 -1.85 -6.41
C GLU A 91 44.81 -2.04 -6.99
N LEU A 92 44.71 -2.32 -8.29
CA LEU A 92 43.42 -2.63 -8.91
C LEU A 92 42.83 -3.93 -8.34
N GLU A 93 43.65 -4.93 -8.07
CA GLU A 93 43.24 -6.16 -7.38
C GLU A 93 42.73 -5.86 -5.97
N TRP A 94 43.48 -5.08 -5.21
CA TRP A 94 43.13 -4.61 -3.87
C TRP A 94 41.82 -3.80 -3.84
N LEU A 95 41.61 -2.96 -4.84
CA LEU A 95 40.36 -2.23 -4.98
C LEU A 95 39.19 -3.14 -5.35
N LEU A 96 39.40 -4.08 -6.28
CA LEU A 96 38.39 -5.05 -6.66
C LEU A 96 37.93 -5.84 -5.44
N VAL A 97 38.88 -6.31 -4.62
CA VAL A 97 38.61 -7.00 -3.35
C VAL A 97 37.85 -6.10 -2.39
N SER A 98 38.25 -4.83 -2.23
CA SER A 98 37.56 -3.87 -1.33
C SER A 98 36.12 -3.59 -1.74
N LYS A 99 35.87 -3.43 -3.05
CA LYS A 99 34.50 -3.30 -3.58
C LYS A 99 33.71 -4.58 -3.37
N ALA A 100 34.32 -5.74 -3.63
CA ALA A 100 33.69 -7.03 -3.37
C ALA A 100 33.34 -7.17 -1.89
N THR A 101 34.22 -6.79 -0.97
CA THR A 101 33.90 -6.90 0.45
C THR A 101 32.83 -5.92 0.89
N THR A 102 32.81 -4.70 0.35
CA THR A 102 31.72 -3.74 0.62
C THR A 102 30.37 -4.32 0.18
N GLN A 103 30.33 -5.03 -0.96
CA GLN A 103 29.13 -5.74 -1.40
C GLN A 103 28.79 -6.95 -0.49
N VAL A 104 29.79 -7.73 -0.06
CA VAL A 104 29.60 -8.87 0.87
C VAL A 104 29.04 -8.38 2.21
N TYR A 105 29.60 -7.30 2.76
CA TYR A 105 29.11 -6.64 3.97
C TYR A 105 27.65 -6.21 3.82
N GLY A 106 27.32 -5.56 2.71
CA GLY A 106 25.94 -5.21 2.37
C GLY A 106 25.02 -6.43 2.26
N GLN A 107 25.48 -7.54 1.68
CA GLN A 107 24.69 -8.78 1.59
C GLN A 107 24.46 -9.42 2.95
N ILE A 108 25.46 -9.45 3.83
CA ILE A 108 25.34 -9.97 5.20
C ILE A 108 24.34 -9.14 6.00
N LEU A 109 24.50 -7.80 6.02
CA LEU A 109 23.56 -6.89 6.68
C LEU A 109 22.13 -7.07 6.15
N ASN A 110 21.96 -7.12 4.82
CA ASN A 110 20.64 -7.29 4.23
C ASN A 110 20.02 -8.65 4.58
N THR A 111 20.83 -9.72 4.58
CA THR A 111 20.37 -11.07 4.95
C THR A 111 19.90 -11.13 6.40
N ILE A 112 20.70 -10.63 7.34
CA ILE A 112 20.33 -10.62 8.77
C ILE A 112 19.09 -9.75 9.00
N LEU A 113 19.01 -8.58 8.36
CA LEU A 113 17.87 -7.67 8.46
C LEU A 113 16.58 -8.28 7.91
N GLU A 114 16.61 -8.80 6.68
CA GLU A 114 15.44 -9.41 6.01
C GLU A 114 14.94 -10.65 6.74
N GLN A 115 15.82 -11.39 7.41
CA GLN A 115 15.47 -12.53 8.25
C GLN A 115 14.90 -12.12 9.61
N THR A 116 15.40 -11.02 10.18
CA THR A 116 14.98 -10.55 11.51
C THR A 116 13.63 -9.86 11.50
N ILE A 117 13.27 -9.15 10.41
CA ILE A 117 11.99 -8.43 10.30
C ILE A 117 10.76 -9.36 10.44
N PRO A 118 10.64 -10.50 9.70
CA PRO A 118 9.51 -11.41 9.83
C PRO A 118 9.33 -12.05 11.22
N LEU A 119 10.38 -12.08 12.05
CA LEU A 119 10.28 -12.61 13.41
C LEU A 119 9.29 -11.81 14.26
N GLU A 120 9.08 -10.52 13.96
CA GLU A 120 8.12 -9.71 14.69
C GLU A 120 6.70 -10.25 14.53
N ASP A 121 6.30 -10.63 13.31
CA ASP A 121 4.99 -11.22 13.04
C ASP A 121 4.79 -12.54 13.82
N ASP A 122 5.85 -13.35 13.95
CA ASP A 122 5.82 -14.61 14.68
C ASP A 122 5.76 -14.36 16.21
N LEU A 123 6.45 -13.33 16.71
CA LEU A 123 6.34 -12.88 18.10
C LEU A 123 4.93 -12.38 18.41
N TRP A 124 4.34 -11.55 17.55
CA TRP A 124 2.95 -11.08 17.69
C TRP A 124 1.96 -12.23 17.71
N TYR A 125 2.14 -13.22 16.83
CA TYR A 125 1.30 -14.42 16.81
C TYR A 125 1.32 -15.17 18.16
N TRP A 126 2.50 -15.35 18.76
CA TRP A 126 2.59 -15.97 20.07
C TRP A 126 2.04 -15.08 21.19
N ASP A 127 2.16 -13.77 21.07
CA ASP A 127 1.58 -12.81 22.02
C ASP A 127 0.06 -12.89 22.03
N ASP A 128 -0.58 -12.97 20.86
CA ASP A 128 -2.02 -13.19 20.71
C ASP A 128 -2.48 -14.53 21.31
N ILE A 129 -1.70 -15.60 21.12
CA ILE A 129 -2.01 -16.91 21.72
C ILE A 129 -1.88 -16.86 23.25
N LEU A 130 -0.90 -16.11 23.77
CA LEU A 130 -0.64 -16.01 25.19
C LEU A 130 -1.56 -15.02 25.90
N SER A 131 -2.14 -14.05 25.19
CA SER A 131 -3.03 -13.02 25.75
C SER A 131 -4.39 -13.60 26.12
N THR A 132 -4.97 -14.47 25.29
CA THR A 132 -6.37 -14.90 25.43
C THR A 132 -6.52 -16.42 25.42
N TYR A 133 -7.33 -16.95 26.35
CA TYR A 133 -7.62 -18.39 26.44
C TYR A 133 -8.28 -18.97 25.18
N HIS A 134 -9.10 -18.18 24.48
CA HIS A 134 -9.73 -18.60 23.22
C HIS A 134 -8.70 -18.91 22.12
N PHE A 135 -7.68 -18.07 21.94
CA PHE A 135 -6.63 -18.30 20.93
C PHE A 135 -5.74 -19.48 21.30
N ALA A 136 -5.43 -19.65 22.59
CA ALA A 136 -4.74 -20.85 23.07
C ALA A 136 -5.55 -22.14 22.84
N GLY A 137 -6.86 -22.11 23.05
CA GLY A 137 -7.77 -23.22 22.75
C GLY A 137 -7.80 -23.55 21.26
N LEU A 138 -7.91 -22.53 20.41
CA LEU A 138 -7.89 -22.68 18.95
C LEU A 138 -6.56 -23.25 18.46
N TYR A 139 -5.43 -22.80 18.99
CA TYR A 139 -4.12 -23.38 18.68
C TYR A 139 -4.01 -24.85 19.13
N SER A 140 -4.56 -25.19 20.30
CA SER A 140 -4.61 -26.58 20.78
C SER A 140 -5.39 -27.48 19.82
N ILE A 141 -6.53 -27.00 19.31
CA ILE A 141 -7.33 -27.71 18.31
C ILE A 141 -6.56 -27.82 16.99
N GLN A 142 -5.97 -26.72 16.51
CA GLN A 142 -5.18 -26.70 15.27
C GLN A 142 -4.02 -27.70 15.28
N THR A 143 -3.30 -27.80 16.41
CA THR A 143 -2.14 -28.70 16.55
C THR A 143 -2.51 -30.12 17.00
N SER A 144 -3.79 -30.37 17.31
CA SER A 144 -4.25 -31.68 17.81
C SER A 144 -3.95 -32.86 16.86
N PRO A 145 -4.10 -32.77 15.52
CA PRO A 145 -3.85 -33.92 14.65
C PRO A 145 -2.38 -34.36 14.69
N VAL A 146 -1.46 -33.38 14.70
CA VAL A 146 -0.02 -33.64 14.78
C VAL A 146 0.36 -34.25 16.14
N ARG A 147 -0.26 -33.77 17.22
CA ARG A 147 -0.02 -34.29 18.57
C ARG A 147 -0.55 -35.71 18.74
N VAL A 148 -1.74 -36.00 18.22
CA VAL A 148 -2.30 -37.36 18.21
C VAL A 148 -1.45 -38.30 17.37
N TRP A 149 -0.96 -37.84 16.21
CA TRP A 149 -0.05 -38.62 15.37
C TRP A 149 1.26 -38.95 16.09
N LYS A 150 1.93 -37.97 16.69
CA LYS A 150 3.16 -38.21 17.50
C LYS A 150 2.90 -39.17 18.66
N TRP A 151 1.80 -38.97 19.38
CA TRP A 151 1.40 -39.87 20.45
C TRP A 151 1.13 -41.30 19.95
N SER A 152 0.50 -41.47 18.78
CA SER A 152 0.31 -42.79 18.17
C SER A 152 1.62 -43.44 17.72
N GLN A 153 2.58 -42.65 17.23
CA GLN A 153 3.92 -43.14 16.88
C GLN A 153 4.69 -43.56 18.14
N GLU A 154 4.64 -42.78 19.22
CA GLU A 154 5.24 -43.15 20.51
C GLU A 154 4.68 -44.48 21.03
N ILE A 155 3.36 -44.66 20.97
CA ILE A 155 2.72 -45.93 21.36
C ILE A 155 3.15 -47.05 20.42
N TYR A 156 3.19 -46.81 19.11
CA TYR A 156 3.61 -47.80 18.14
C TYR A 156 5.06 -48.26 18.39
N HIS A 157 5.96 -47.32 18.69
CA HIS A 157 7.35 -47.64 19.04
C HIS A 157 7.47 -48.40 20.37
N ASP A 158 6.70 -48.03 21.39
CA ASP A 158 6.65 -48.74 22.68
C ASP A 158 6.15 -50.18 22.48
N VAL A 159 5.05 -50.36 21.78
CA VAL A 159 4.47 -51.68 21.45
C VAL A 159 5.45 -52.53 20.63
N ARG A 160 6.16 -51.92 19.67
CA ARG A 160 7.20 -52.60 18.89
C ARG A 160 8.41 -52.99 19.73
N SER A 161 8.82 -52.14 20.68
CA SER A 161 9.93 -52.44 21.61
C SER A 161 9.59 -53.58 22.59
N ARG A 162 8.31 -53.73 22.93
CA ARG A 162 7.78 -54.84 23.76
C ARG A 162 7.55 -56.14 22.96
N GLY A 163 8.02 -56.22 21.72
CA GLY A 163 7.92 -57.43 20.89
C GLY A 163 6.61 -57.57 20.10
N GLY A 164 5.75 -56.55 20.09
CA GLY A 164 4.54 -56.52 19.29
C GLY A 164 4.85 -56.40 17.80
N GLN A 165 4.98 -57.53 17.10
CA GLN A 165 5.00 -57.56 15.64
C GLN A 165 3.56 -57.68 15.11
N LEU A 166 3.20 -56.85 14.14
CA LEU A 166 1.90 -56.93 13.43
C LEU A 166 1.61 -58.32 12.83
N ALA A 167 2.65 -59.14 12.67
CA ALA A 167 2.59 -60.49 12.12
C ALA A 167 2.03 -61.56 13.07
N VAL A 168 2.00 -61.35 14.40
CA VAL A 168 1.68 -62.40 15.39
C VAL A 168 0.19 -62.41 15.80
N GLY A 169 -0.56 -61.36 15.48
CA GLY A 169 -2.02 -61.32 15.59
C GLY A 169 -2.58 -60.03 16.15
N TRP A 170 -3.68 -59.54 15.57
CA TRP A 170 -4.33 -58.29 15.96
C TRP A 170 -4.76 -58.26 17.44
N SER A 171 -5.18 -59.40 18.01
CA SER A 171 -5.61 -59.49 19.41
C SER A 171 -4.47 -59.20 20.41
N GLN A 172 -3.26 -59.70 20.15
CA GLN A 172 -2.08 -59.45 20.98
C GLN A 172 -1.58 -58.01 20.83
N PHE A 173 -1.63 -57.47 19.61
CA PHE A 173 -1.32 -56.06 19.37
C PHE A 173 -2.28 -55.12 20.10
N TYR A 174 -3.59 -55.35 20.02
CA TYR A 174 -4.58 -54.57 20.77
C TYR A 174 -4.42 -54.74 22.28
N GLY A 175 -4.05 -55.92 22.77
CA GLY A 175 -3.70 -56.16 24.17
C GLY A 175 -2.51 -55.31 24.62
N LEU A 176 -1.39 -55.36 23.89
CA LEU A 176 -0.19 -54.57 24.18
C LEU A 176 -0.42 -53.06 24.07
N VAL A 177 -1.22 -52.61 23.08
CA VAL A 177 -1.63 -51.20 22.97
C VAL A 177 -2.49 -50.80 24.16
N LYS A 178 -3.44 -51.65 24.56
CA LYS A 178 -4.31 -51.39 25.72
C LYS A 178 -3.49 -51.33 27.01
N ASP A 179 -2.53 -52.21 27.20
CA ASP A 179 -1.66 -52.24 28.38
C ASP A 179 -0.72 -51.03 28.39
N ALA A 180 -0.08 -50.69 27.26
CA ALA A 180 0.76 -49.51 27.12
C ALA A 180 -0.02 -48.20 27.33
N VAL A 181 -1.28 -48.15 26.88
CA VAL A 181 -2.18 -47.04 27.15
C VAL A 181 -2.56 -47.03 28.62
N GLN A 182 -3.02 -48.15 29.21
CA GLN A 182 -3.47 -48.22 30.61
C GLN A 182 -2.37 -47.87 31.62
N GLU A 183 -1.13 -48.34 31.43
CA GLU A 183 0.03 -48.00 32.26
C GLU A 183 0.36 -46.50 32.23
N ARG A 184 0.21 -45.85 31.07
CA ARG A 184 0.42 -44.40 30.91
C ARG A 184 -0.82 -43.56 31.20
N SER A 185 -2.02 -44.16 31.27
CA SER A 185 -3.29 -43.47 31.02
C SER A 185 -3.80 -42.65 32.19
N ILE A 186 -3.93 -43.18 33.39
CA ILE A 186 -4.91 -42.58 34.31
C ILE A 186 -4.41 -41.26 34.93
N ALA A 187 -3.14 -41.19 35.35
CA ALA A 187 -2.58 -39.97 35.95
C ALA A 187 -2.06 -38.94 34.93
N ASN A 188 -1.51 -39.39 33.78
CA ASN A 188 -0.99 -38.49 32.76
C ASN A 188 -2.07 -37.98 31.81
N ILE A 189 -3.12 -38.77 31.49
CA ILE A 189 -4.23 -38.29 30.63
C ILE A 189 -5.06 -37.25 31.38
N GLN A 190 -5.37 -37.43 32.67
CA GLN A 190 -6.04 -36.36 33.45
C GLN A 190 -5.23 -35.06 33.47
N ARG A 191 -3.89 -35.13 33.63
CA ARG A 191 -3.02 -33.95 33.53
C ARG A 191 -2.93 -33.39 32.11
N ARG A 192 -2.98 -34.20 31.05
CA ARG A 192 -2.86 -33.75 29.64
C ARG A 192 -4.19 -33.26 29.04
N VAL A 193 -5.33 -33.70 29.58
CA VAL A 193 -6.69 -33.38 29.09
C VAL A 193 -7.33 -32.24 29.89
N VAL A 194 -6.98 -32.04 31.17
CA VAL A 194 -7.41 -30.88 31.98
C VAL A 194 -6.39 -29.73 31.94
N SER A 195 -5.11 -29.99 31.61
CA SER A 195 -4.04 -28.99 31.41
C SER A 195 -3.54 -28.76 29.96
N PRO A 196 -4.27 -29.07 28.86
CA PRO A 196 -3.76 -28.87 27.50
C PRO A 196 -3.53 -27.38 27.20
N LEU A 197 -4.32 -26.50 27.79
CA LEU A 197 -4.15 -25.05 27.70
C LEU A 197 -2.88 -24.58 28.41
N ALA A 198 -2.54 -25.12 29.58
CA ALA A 198 -1.31 -24.72 30.28
C ALA A 198 -0.07 -25.26 29.58
N LEU A 199 -0.12 -26.47 29.02
CA LEU A 199 0.94 -27.04 28.19
C LEU A 199 1.18 -26.20 26.93
N VAL A 200 0.11 -25.83 26.22
CA VAL A 200 0.17 -24.93 25.05
C VAL A 200 0.76 -23.57 25.42
N ARG A 201 0.37 -22.99 26.56
CA ARG A 201 0.91 -21.70 27.01
C ARG A 201 2.37 -21.81 27.42
N ASN A 202 2.79 -22.89 28.06
CA ASN A 202 4.20 -23.11 28.40
C ASN A 202 5.05 -23.35 27.14
N GLU A 203 4.53 -24.11 26.16
CA GLU A 203 5.14 -24.28 24.85
C GLU A 203 5.27 -22.93 24.13
N GLY A 204 4.18 -22.16 24.07
CA GLY A 204 4.15 -20.83 23.45
C GLY A 204 5.10 -19.84 24.13
N ARG A 205 5.21 -19.88 25.48
CA ARG A 205 6.19 -19.08 26.23
C ARG A 205 7.63 -19.46 25.87
N ARG A 206 7.95 -20.75 25.80
CA ARG A 206 9.29 -21.24 25.40
C ARG A 206 9.63 -20.82 23.97
N LYS A 207 8.71 -21.03 23.03
CA LYS A 207 8.88 -20.66 21.61
C LYS A 207 9.02 -19.16 21.43
N ARG A 208 8.18 -18.36 22.09
CA ARG A 208 8.32 -16.89 22.12
C ARG A 208 9.66 -16.45 22.69
N ALA A 209 10.11 -17.05 23.79
CA ALA A 209 11.40 -16.72 24.40
C ALA A 209 12.57 -17.06 23.46
N ALA A 210 12.52 -18.20 22.78
CA ALA A 210 13.51 -18.59 21.79
C ALA A 210 13.55 -17.61 20.59
N LEU A 211 12.39 -17.27 20.01
CA LEU A 211 12.31 -16.28 18.92
C LEU A 211 12.80 -14.90 19.37
N ARG A 212 12.47 -14.48 20.60
CA ARG A 212 12.95 -13.23 21.15
C ARG A 212 14.47 -13.25 21.32
N LYS A 213 15.05 -14.36 21.80
CA LYS A 213 16.50 -14.52 21.89
C LYS A 213 17.15 -14.39 20.51
N ILE A 214 16.65 -15.09 19.51
CA ILE A 214 17.15 -15.03 18.12
C ILE A 214 17.08 -13.59 17.57
N ARG A 215 15.94 -12.89 17.76
CA ARG A 215 15.78 -11.50 17.35
C ARG A 215 16.81 -10.59 18.01
N LEU A 216 17.04 -10.75 19.32
CA LEU A 216 18.00 -9.94 20.06
C LEU A 216 19.44 -10.20 19.64
N VAL A 217 19.82 -11.47 19.41
CA VAL A 217 21.16 -11.83 18.92
C VAL A 217 21.40 -11.27 17.52
N ASN A 218 20.43 -11.41 16.60
CA ASN A 218 20.55 -10.84 15.26
C ASN A 218 20.56 -9.30 15.27
N ALA A 219 19.77 -8.67 16.14
CA ALA A 219 19.82 -7.23 16.32
C ALA A 219 21.20 -6.81 16.84
N ASN A 220 21.75 -7.52 17.83
CA ASN A 220 23.09 -7.23 18.33
C ASN A 220 24.16 -7.40 17.24
N ALA A 221 24.09 -8.48 16.45
CA ALA A 221 24.94 -8.68 15.28
C ALA A 221 24.87 -7.52 14.27
N LEU A 222 23.67 -7.02 13.96
CA LEU A 222 23.50 -5.83 13.10
C LEU A 222 24.12 -4.58 13.72
N GLY A 223 23.95 -4.41 15.04
CA GLY A 223 24.52 -3.32 15.80
C GLY A 223 26.03 -3.30 15.81
N VAL A 224 26.67 -4.44 16.08
CA VAL A 224 28.13 -4.61 16.06
C VAL A 224 28.67 -4.41 14.66
N LEU A 225 28.04 -4.99 13.63
CA LEU A 225 28.49 -4.82 12.24
C LEU A 225 28.39 -3.37 11.75
N LEU A 226 27.40 -2.60 12.18
CA LEU A 226 27.28 -1.19 11.79
C LEU A 226 28.10 -0.25 12.69
N GLY A 227 28.19 -0.57 13.98
CA GLY A 227 28.94 0.17 14.98
C GLY A 227 30.46 0.00 14.85
N GLU A 228 30.96 -1.19 14.53
CA GLU A 228 32.41 -1.46 14.43
C GLU A 228 32.89 -1.71 12.98
N GLY A 229 31.97 -1.87 12.04
CA GLY A 229 32.29 -2.16 10.64
C GLY A 229 32.61 -0.95 9.78
N LEU A 230 32.74 -1.19 8.46
CA LEU A 230 33.25 -0.24 7.46
C LEU A 230 32.59 1.15 7.45
N GLY A 231 31.31 1.24 7.83
CA GLY A 231 30.57 2.49 7.86
C GLY A 231 30.96 3.45 8.99
N ASN A 232 31.57 2.97 10.08
CA ASN A 232 31.92 3.80 11.24
C ASN A 232 33.33 4.43 11.12
N GLU A 233 34.31 3.66 10.64
CA GLU A 233 35.70 4.10 10.49
C GLU A 233 35.89 5.10 9.35
N SER A 234 35.06 5.03 8.30
CA SER A 234 35.16 5.91 7.12
C SER A 234 34.64 7.34 7.34
N VAL A 235 33.99 7.62 8.47
CA VAL A 235 33.36 8.92 8.77
C VAL A 235 34.19 9.75 9.76
N HIS A 236 35.24 9.17 10.36
CA HIS A 236 36.23 9.89 11.16
C HIS A 236 37.09 10.87 10.31
N ASP A 237 36.90 10.92 9.00
CA ASP A 237 37.53 11.89 8.10
C ASP A 237 36.61 13.11 7.89
N ASP A 238 36.40 13.88 8.96
CA ASP A 238 35.73 15.17 8.87
C ASP A 238 36.67 16.19 8.19
N GLY A 239 36.59 16.24 6.86
CA GLY A 239 36.75 17.42 6.00
C GLY A 239 38.07 18.22 6.03
N THR A 240 39.07 17.88 6.84
CA THR A 240 40.22 18.77 7.11
C THR A 240 41.59 18.12 6.95
N GLN A 241 41.70 16.81 6.73
CA GLN A 241 42.98 16.17 6.47
C GLN A 241 43.09 15.69 5.02
N SER A 242 44.13 16.17 4.35
CA SER A 242 44.52 15.70 3.02
C SER A 242 44.75 14.18 3.05
N PRO A 243 44.30 13.40 2.06
CA PRO A 243 44.56 11.97 2.02
C PRO A 243 46.06 11.74 1.71
N THR A 244 46.86 11.57 2.76
CA THR A 244 48.26 11.15 2.67
C THR A 244 48.37 9.65 2.38
N LEU A 245 49.52 9.17 1.89
CA LEU A 245 49.86 7.74 1.68
C LEU A 245 49.48 6.81 2.84
N LEU A 246 49.52 7.32 4.09
CA LEU A 246 49.01 6.65 5.29
C LEU A 246 47.54 6.20 5.17
N GLY A 247 46.70 6.94 4.45
CA GLY A 247 45.31 6.58 4.21
C GLY A 247 45.15 5.34 3.33
N THR A 248 46.11 5.06 2.44
CA THR A 248 46.06 3.89 1.54
C THR A 248 46.35 2.59 2.28
N GLN A 249 47.32 2.61 3.19
CA GLN A 249 47.63 1.46 4.04
C GLN A 249 46.57 1.24 5.11
N ARG A 250 46.04 2.33 5.67
CA ARG A 250 44.96 2.28 6.67
C ARG A 250 43.67 1.69 6.11
N TRP A 251 43.29 1.95 4.85
CA TRP A 251 42.07 1.32 4.32
C TRP A 251 42.23 -0.19 4.12
N LYS A 252 43.44 -0.68 3.80
CA LYS A 252 43.71 -2.13 3.68
C LYS A 252 43.52 -2.84 5.02
N SER A 253 43.99 -2.24 6.12
CA SER A 253 43.81 -2.80 7.47
C SER A 253 42.36 -2.68 7.99
N VAL A 254 41.67 -1.58 7.67
CA VAL A 254 40.22 -1.44 7.91
C VAL A 254 39.44 -2.56 7.20
N MET A 255 39.88 -2.91 5.98
CA MET A 255 39.24 -3.94 5.17
C MET A 255 39.43 -5.35 5.78
N SER A 256 40.65 -5.67 6.20
CA SER A 256 40.96 -6.95 6.87
C SER A 256 40.20 -7.11 8.18
N LYS A 257 40.17 -6.05 9.01
CA LYS A 257 39.39 -6.01 10.25
C LYS A 257 37.91 -6.30 10.02
N ASN A 258 37.30 -5.68 9.02
CA ASN A 258 35.87 -5.92 8.76
C ASN A 258 35.58 -7.35 8.27
N ILE A 259 36.53 -8.01 7.59
CA ILE A 259 36.35 -9.41 7.18
C ILE A 259 36.39 -10.34 8.39
N ALA A 260 37.35 -10.13 9.29
CA ALA A 260 37.40 -10.84 10.57
C ALA A 260 36.12 -10.61 11.38
N LEU A 261 35.67 -9.36 11.48
CA LEU A 261 34.41 -8.99 12.15
C LEU A 261 33.19 -9.70 11.56
N MET A 262 33.05 -9.71 10.22
CA MET A 262 31.92 -10.38 9.55
C MET A 262 31.92 -11.90 9.79
N ASP A 263 33.09 -12.52 9.78
CA ASP A 263 33.23 -13.95 10.05
C ASP A 263 32.91 -14.28 11.52
N ALA A 264 33.50 -13.53 12.45
CA ALA A 264 33.27 -13.67 13.89
C ALA A 264 31.79 -13.46 14.26
N VAL A 265 31.12 -12.49 13.64
CA VAL A 265 29.68 -12.24 13.84
C VAL A 265 28.84 -13.41 13.30
N ILE A 266 29.14 -13.94 12.11
CA ILE A 266 28.38 -15.09 11.58
C ILE A 266 28.60 -16.34 12.44
N GLN A 267 29.83 -16.59 12.90
CA GLN A 267 30.17 -17.72 13.75
C GLN A 267 29.51 -17.64 15.13
N SER A 268 29.56 -16.48 15.78
CA SER A 268 28.93 -16.24 17.09
C SER A 268 27.40 -16.35 17.03
N VAL A 269 26.77 -15.88 15.96
CA VAL A 269 25.31 -16.03 15.77
C VAL A 269 24.94 -17.51 15.56
N ASN A 270 25.73 -18.26 14.78
CA ASN A 270 25.54 -19.69 14.59
C ASN A 270 25.75 -20.52 15.87
N ALA A 271 26.60 -20.02 16.79
CA ALA A 271 26.88 -20.70 18.05
C ALA A 271 25.70 -20.70 19.03
N ALA A 272 24.57 -20.01 18.73
CA ALA A 272 23.17 -20.05 19.21
C ALA A 272 22.82 -20.31 20.71
N GLU A 273 23.70 -20.90 21.49
CA GLU A 273 23.58 -21.14 22.93
C GLU A 273 23.99 -19.93 23.76
N LEU A 274 24.84 -19.05 23.25
CA LEU A 274 25.30 -17.85 23.96
C LEU A 274 24.14 -16.92 24.36
N SER A 275 24.20 -16.43 25.60
CA SER A 275 23.32 -15.36 26.10
C SER A 275 23.64 -14.07 25.35
N VAL A 276 22.62 -13.23 25.13
CA VAL A 276 22.76 -11.93 24.44
C VAL A 276 23.87 -11.09 25.08
N ASP A 277 24.00 -11.13 26.41
CA ASP A 277 24.96 -10.32 27.16
C ASP A 277 26.42 -10.80 27.05
N LYS A 278 26.66 -12.01 26.52
CA LYS A 278 28.01 -12.54 26.26
C LYS A 278 28.38 -12.52 24.78
N PHE A 279 27.46 -12.02 23.94
CA PHE A 279 27.65 -12.01 22.51
C PHE A 279 28.82 -11.09 22.15
N ASP A 280 28.84 -9.87 22.70
CA ASP A 280 29.86 -8.86 22.41
C ASP A 280 31.25 -9.37 22.82
N ASP A 281 31.39 -9.92 24.03
CA ASP A 281 32.62 -10.55 24.51
C ASP A 281 33.09 -11.70 23.60
N SER A 282 32.15 -12.51 23.10
CA SER A 282 32.48 -13.63 22.21
C SER A 282 32.91 -13.17 20.82
N VAL A 283 32.28 -12.13 20.28
CA VAL A 283 32.68 -11.52 19.01
C VAL A 283 34.05 -10.89 19.17
N ALA A 284 34.29 -10.14 20.26
CA ALA A 284 35.57 -9.54 20.56
C ALA A 284 36.68 -10.60 20.69
N ALA A 285 36.44 -11.69 21.41
CA ALA A 285 37.41 -12.79 21.55
C ALA A 285 37.73 -13.48 20.21
N ILE A 286 36.70 -13.87 19.45
CA ILE A 286 36.89 -14.51 18.13
C ILE A 286 37.60 -13.56 17.15
N THR A 287 37.28 -12.27 17.22
CA THR A 287 37.90 -11.26 16.37
C THR A 287 39.36 -11.01 16.78
N GLN A 288 39.66 -10.95 18.08
CA GLN A 288 41.03 -10.75 18.60
C GLN A 288 41.96 -11.94 18.33
N ASP A 289 41.41 -13.16 18.34
CA ASP A 289 42.14 -14.39 18.03
C ASP A 289 42.39 -14.57 16.51
N ASP A 290 41.87 -13.68 15.66
CA ASP A 290 41.98 -13.76 14.21
C ASP A 290 43.28 -13.13 13.67
N ASP A 291 43.99 -13.89 12.83
CA ASP A 291 45.18 -13.43 12.12
C ASP A 291 44.94 -12.12 11.36
N PHE A 292 43.76 -11.91 10.77
CA PHE A 292 43.41 -10.69 10.01
C PHE A 292 43.18 -9.45 10.89
N TYR A 293 42.87 -9.65 12.19
CA TYR A 293 42.67 -8.56 13.15
C TYR A 293 43.97 -8.13 13.83
N SER A 294 44.87 -9.08 14.10
CA SER A 294 46.20 -8.79 14.66
C SER A 294 47.02 -7.77 13.83
N LEU A 295 46.72 -7.68 12.52
CA LEU A 295 47.34 -6.77 11.57
C LEU A 295 46.85 -5.32 11.68
N TYR A 296 45.83 -5.05 12.49
CA TYR A 296 45.28 -3.72 12.74
C TYR A 296 45.85 -3.04 14.00
N GLU A 297 46.46 -3.79 14.93
CA GLU A 297 47.00 -3.23 16.16
C GLU A 297 48.06 -2.15 15.85
N PRO A 298 48.11 -0.99 16.54
CA PRO A 298 48.96 0.16 16.16
C PRO A 298 50.48 -0.13 16.12
N SER A 299 50.93 -1.26 16.65
CA SER A 299 52.30 -1.78 16.50
C SER A 299 52.56 -2.55 15.19
N GLY A 300 51.52 -2.85 14.41
CA GLY A 300 51.51 -3.67 13.19
C GLY A 300 51.40 -2.88 11.86
N GLU A 301 51.54 -1.55 11.86
CA GLU A 301 51.45 -0.74 10.62
C GLU A 301 52.42 -1.17 9.51
N GLN A 302 53.49 -1.91 9.85
CA GLN A 302 54.45 -2.47 8.89
C GLN A 302 53.99 -3.81 8.25
N THR A 303 53.02 -4.52 8.84
CA THR A 303 52.51 -5.81 8.32
C THR A 303 51.24 -5.65 7.47
N ALA A 304 50.63 -4.47 7.36
CA ALA A 304 49.53 -4.24 6.42
C ALA A 304 49.94 -4.44 4.93
N ASN A 305 51.23 -4.34 4.63
CA ASN A 305 51.78 -4.66 3.31
C ASN A 305 51.91 -6.18 3.06
N SER A 306 51.76 -7.06 4.07
CA SER A 306 51.92 -8.51 3.91
C SER A 306 50.62 -9.27 3.63
N VAL A 307 49.46 -8.60 3.67
CA VAL A 307 48.18 -9.26 3.35
C VAL A 307 48.07 -9.42 1.84
N ASN A 308 47.89 -10.64 1.37
CA ASN A 308 47.68 -10.89 -0.05
C ASN A 308 46.21 -10.65 -0.41
N PRO A 309 45.88 -9.86 -1.45
CA PRO A 309 44.50 -9.76 -1.95
C PRO A 309 43.89 -11.13 -2.31
N ALA A 310 44.70 -12.13 -2.63
CA ALA A 310 44.25 -13.50 -2.87
C ALA A 310 43.65 -14.16 -1.60
N ASP A 311 44.32 -14.02 -0.46
CA ASP A 311 43.86 -14.60 0.82
C ASP A 311 42.56 -13.96 1.27
N VAL A 312 42.45 -12.63 1.06
CA VAL A 312 41.23 -11.88 1.30
C VAL A 312 40.10 -12.39 0.39
N ALA A 313 40.37 -12.58 -0.89
CA ALA A 313 39.38 -13.08 -1.86
C ALA A 313 38.93 -14.51 -1.55
N GLU A 314 39.83 -15.39 -1.11
CA GLU A 314 39.50 -16.76 -0.68
C GLU A 314 38.57 -16.74 0.54
N ARG A 315 38.89 -15.91 1.55
CA ARG A 315 38.05 -15.76 2.74
C ARG A 315 36.66 -15.19 2.42
N LEU A 316 36.57 -14.23 1.50
CA LEU A 316 35.28 -13.73 1.01
C LEU A 316 34.49 -14.82 0.29
N GLN A 317 35.14 -15.68 -0.49
CA GLN A 317 34.49 -16.82 -1.13
C GLN A 317 33.98 -17.83 -0.10
N TYR A 318 34.74 -18.11 0.95
CA TYR A 318 34.30 -18.93 2.08
C TYR A 318 33.07 -18.34 2.78
N LEU A 319 33.08 -17.04 3.08
CA LEU A 319 31.95 -16.34 3.69
C LEU A 319 30.68 -16.44 2.84
N LEU A 320 30.81 -16.28 1.52
CA LEU A 320 29.68 -16.31 0.58
C LEU A 320 29.13 -17.72 0.35
N HIS A 321 29.99 -18.74 0.24
CA HIS A 321 29.57 -20.11 -0.13
C HIS A 321 29.27 -21.01 1.07
N THR A 322 29.87 -20.75 2.23
CA THR A 322 29.77 -21.64 3.40
C THR A 322 29.14 -20.94 4.60
N ALA A 323 29.67 -19.80 5.02
CA ALA A 323 29.22 -19.14 6.25
C ALA A 323 27.79 -18.56 6.13
N LEU A 324 27.48 -17.83 5.06
CA LEU A 324 26.16 -17.22 4.87
C LEU A 324 25.05 -18.27 4.63
N PRO A 325 25.22 -19.28 3.75
CA PRO A 325 24.20 -20.32 3.58
C PRO A 325 23.97 -21.14 4.84
N SER A 326 25.02 -21.50 5.59
CA SER A 326 24.88 -22.23 6.86
C SER A 326 24.12 -21.41 7.90
N TYR A 327 24.42 -20.12 8.02
CA TYR A 327 23.63 -19.18 8.83
C TYR A 327 22.15 -19.19 8.43
N THR A 328 21.84 -19.02 7.13
CA THR A 328 20.44 -19.00 6.68
C THR A 328 19.71 -20.33 6.94
N ALA A 329 20.41 -21.47 6.81
CA ALA A 329 19.84 -22.79 7.06
C ALA A 329 19.53 -23.00 8.56
N ASN A 330 20.48 -22.64 9.43
CA ASN A 330 20.34 -22.71 10.88
C ASN A 330 19.22 -21.78 11.36
N PHE A 331 19.22 -20.53 10.88
CA PHE A 331 18.17 -19.56 11.19
C PHE A 331 16.78 -20.07 10.78
N ASN A 332 16.63 -20.54 9.54
CA ASN A 332 15.36 -21.07 9.05
C ASN A 332 14.92 -22.33 9.81
N ALA A 333 15.84 -23.18 10.24
CA ALA A 333 15.53 -24.33 11.09
C ALA A 333 15.00 -23.88 12.46
N SER A 334 15.67 -22.93 13.11
CA SER A 334 15.23 -22.38 14.41
C SER A 334 13.90 -21.64 14.33
N VAL A 335 13.65 -20.91 13.23
CA VAL A 335 12.36 -20.24 12.98
C VAL A 335 11.26 -21.26 12.63
N LYS A 336 11.56 -22.32 11.88
CA LYS A 336 10.56 -23.35 11.59
C LYS A 336 10.13 -24.11 12.84
N GLU A 337 11.04 -24.29 13.81
CA GLU A 337 10.74 -24.96 15.08
C GLU A 337 9.96 -24.07 16.06
N ASN A 338 10.36 -22.81 16.20
CA ASN A 338 9.83 -21.88 17.20
C ASN A 338 8.77 -20.90 16.66
N GLY A 339 8.71 -20.70 15.35
CA GLY A 339 7.80 -19.80 14.64
C GLY A 339 6.36 -20.27 14.62
N ARG A 340 5.52 -19.51 13.92
CA ARG A 340 4.10 -19.84 13.76
C ARG A 340 3.91 -21.14 12.97
N PRO A 341 2.89 -21.96 13.28
CA PRO A 341 2.61 -23.18 12.54
C PRO A 341 2.27 -22.88 11.07
N SER A 342 2.55 -23.85 10.20
CA SER A 342 2.32 -23.71 8.76
C SER A 342 0.85 -23.40 8.43
N ARG A 343 0.62 -22.77 7.27
CA ARG A 343 -0.75 -22.42 6.82
C ARG A 343 -1.68 -23.63 6.77
N LEU A 344 -1.16 -24.81 6.43
CA LEU A 344 -1.94 -26.05 6.43
C LEU A 344 -2.46 -26.38 7.84
N ILE A 345 -1.61 -26.26 8.87
CA ILE A 345 -2.01 -26.49 10.27
C ILE A 345 -3.00 -25.42 10.76
N ARG A 346 -2.89 -24.17 10.28
CA ARG A 346 -3.80 -23.10 10.69
C ARG A 346 -5.18 -23.20 10.04
N TYR A 347 -5.23 -23.61 8.78
CA TYR A 347 -6.44 -23.59 7.97
C TYR A 347 -7.06 -24.97 7.70
N TRP A 348 -6.53 -26.08 8.24
CA TRP A 348 -7.14 -27.40 8.02
C TRP A 348 -8.57 -27.46 8.53
N LEU A 349 -8.91 -26.82 9.66
CA LEU A 349 -10.25 -26.89 10.24
C LEU A 349 -11.27 -26.11 9.39
N PRO A 350 -11.03 -24.84 8.99
CA PRO A 350 -11.87 -24.19 7.99
C PRO A 350 -11.87 -24.91 6.64
N ALA A 351 -10.76 -25.52 6.21
CA ALA A 351 -10.69 -26.22 4.94
C ALA A 351 -11.51 -27.53 4.96
N THR A 352 -11.46 -28.32 6.04
CA THR A 352 -12.29 -29.51 6.18
C THR A 352 -13.75 -29.14 6.37
N ALA A 353 -14.06 -28.09 7.13
CA ALA A 353 -15.41 -27.54 7.23
C ALA A 353 -15.91 -27.04 5.87
N LEU A 354 -15.08 -26.34 5.11
CA LEU A 354 -15.39 -25.91 3.74
C LEU A 354 -15.58 -27.10 2.82
N LEU A 355 -14.74 -28.13 2.87
CA LEU A 355 -14.90 -29.33 2.03
C LEU A 355 -16.18 -30.10 2.36
N VAL A 356 -16.47 -30.29 3.65
CA VAL A 356 -17.72 -30.93 4.11
C VAL A 356 -18.93 -30.08 3.72
N SER A 357 -18.89 -28.78 4.00
CA SER A 357 -19.96 -27.85 3.59
C SER A 357 -20.02 -27.64 2.08
N SER A 358 -18.94 -27.87 1.33
CA SER A 358 -18.95 -27.74 -0.12
C SER A 358 -19.90 -28.75 -0.73
N THR A 359 -19.99 -29.95 -0.16
CA THR A 359 -20.97 -30.94 -0.63
C THR A 359 -22.41 -30.51 -0.37
N THR A 360 -22.70 -29.83 0.74
CA THR A 360 -24.06 -29.33 1.05
C THR A 360 -24.38 -28.04 0.30
N ILE A 361 -23.44 -27.10 0.21
CA ILE A 361 -23.55 -25.86 -0.58
C ILE A 361 -23.77 -26.20 -2.05
N LEU A 362 -22.98 -27.12 -2.62
CA LEU A 362 -23.14 -27.53 -4.01
C LEU A 362 -24.49 -28.22 -4.22
N ARG A 363 -24.96 -29.02 -3.25
CA ARG A 363 -26.31 -29.60 -3.29
C ARG A 363 -27.41 -28.54 -3.22
N ILE A 364 -27.26 -27.50 -2.41
CA ILE A 364 -28.21 -26.37 -2.33
C ILE A 364 -28.22 -25.57 -3.64
N PHE A 365 -27.04 -25.24 -4.19
CA PHE A 365 -26.93 -24.51 -5.46
C PHE A 365 -27.51 -25.30 -6.63
N VAL A 366 -27.24 -26.62 -6.72
CA VAL A 366 -27.78 -27.47 -7.79
C VAL A 366 -29.29 -27.67 -7.64
N ASN A 367 -29.79 -27.87 -6.41
CA ASN A 367 -31.22 -28.03 -6.18
C ASN A 367 -32.02 -26.73 -6.36
N ARG A 368 -31.40 -25.56 -6.12
CA ARG A 368 -32.04 -24.23 -6.26
C ARG A 368 -31.63 -23.49 -7.52
N LYS A 369 -31.08 -24.17 -8.53
CA LYS A 369 -30.69 -23.54 -9.81
C LYS A 369 -31.84 -22.78 -10.47
N GLU A 370 -33.06 -23.33 -10.40
CA GLU A 370 -34.26 -22.74 -10.98
C GLU A 370 -34.68 -21.51 -10.19
N GLU A 371 -34.61 -21.55 -8.85
CA GLU A 371 -34.89 -20.39 -7.99
C GLU A 371 -33.87 -19.26 -8.24
N ILE A 372 -32.59 -19.59 -8.39
CA ILE A 372 -31.54 -18.60 -8.68
C ILE A 372 -31.73 -18.00 -10.07
N ALA A 373 -32.05 -18.83 -11.07
CA ALA A 373 -32.34 -18.36 -12.42
C ALA A 373 -33.60 -17.47 -12.46
N ALA A 374 -34.63 -17.84 -11.70
CA ALA A 374 -35.83 -17.01 -11.50
C ALA A 374 -35.48 -15.69 -10.84
N TRP A 375 -34.71 -15.68 -9.75
CA TRP A 375 -34.27 -14.47 -9.07
C TRP A 375 -33.45 -13.55 -9.98
N ILE A 376 -32.55 -14.11 -10.80
CA ILE A 376 -31.77 -13.31 -11.76
C ILE A 376 -32.68 -12.73 -12.83
N ARG A 377 -33.64 -13.51 -13.34
CA ARG A 377 -34.61 -13.04 -14.34
C ARG A 377 -35.52 -11.97 -13.76
N GLU A 378 -36.09 -12.19 -12.59
CA GLU A 378 -36.97 -11.25 -11.87
C GLU A 378 -36.22 -9.97 -11.49
N PHE A 379 -34.97 -10.07 -11.05
CA PHE A 379 -34.12 -8.92 -10.79
C PHE A 379 -33.84 -8.15 -12.08
N GLY A 380 -33.51 -8.84 -13.18
CA GLY A 380 -33.32 -8.22 -14.49
C GLY A 380 -34.59 -7.50 -14.97
N GLN A 381 -35.74 -8.15 -14.84
CA GLN A 381 -37.06 -7.56 -15.14
C GLN A 381 -37.31 -6.31 -14.30
N THR A 382 -37.06 -6.39 -12.99
CA THR A 382 -37.25 -5.26 -12.06
C THR A 382 -36.35 -4.07 -12.41
N VAL A 383 -35.11 -4.31 -12.84
CA VAL A 383 -34.20 -3.25 -13.29
C VAL A 383 -34.69 -2.61 -14.59
N ILE A 384 -35.17 -3.42 -15.54
CA ILE A 384 -35.75 -2.93 -16.81
C ILE A 384 -37.00 -2.10 -16.54
N ASP A 385 -37.91 -2.61 -15.72
CA ASP A 385 -39.17 -1.94 -15.37
C ASP A 385 -38.91 -0.65 -14.59
N PHE A 386 -37.91 -0.65 -13.69
CA PHE A 386 -37.48 0.56 -12.99
C PHE A 386 -36.98 1.62 -13.99
N TRP A 387 -36.10 1.24 -14.91
CA TRP A 387 -35.54 2.18 -15.89
C TRP A 387 -36.60 2.70 -16.87
N ALA A 388 -37.47 1.82 -17.37
CA ALA A 388 -38.53 2.17 -18.30
C ALA A 388 -39.54 3.13 -17.67
N ASN A 389 -40.10 2.77 -16.50
CA ASN A 389 -41.21 3.51 -15.89
C ASN A 389 -40.77 4.75 -15.11
N TRP A 390 -39.58 4.75 -14.51
CA TRP A 390 -39.16 5.83 -13.60
C TRP A 390 -38.08 6.76 -14.18
N VAL A 391 -37.42 6.37 -15.28
CA VAL A 391 -36.39 7.20 -15.92
C VAL A 391 -36.78 7.55 -17.34
N VAL A 392 -37.07 6.57 -18.20
CA VAL A 392 -37.32 6.79 -19.64
C VAL A 392 -38.68 7.44 -19.87
N GLU A 393 -39.75 6.87 -19.34
CA GLU A 393 -41.11 7.37 -19.58
C GLU A 393 -41.30 8.82 -19.05
N PRO A 394 -40.86 9.17 -17.82
CA PRO A 394 -40.98 10.54 -17.33
C PRO A 394 -40.10 11.53 -18.11
N THR A 395 -38.87 11.14 -18.50
CA THR A 395 -38.01 12.01 -19.31
C THR A 395 -38.58 12.23 -20.71
N MET A 396 -39.16 11.19 -21.33
CA MET A 396 -39.82 11.29 -22.62
C MET A 396 -41.07 12.19 -22.55
N ARG A 397 -41.86 12.12 -21.47
CA ARG A 397 -42.99 13.03 -21.23
C ARG A 397 -42.51 14.47 -21.06
N ILE A 398 -41.51 14.74 -20.22
CA ILE A 398 -40.95 16.08 -20.03
C ILE A 398 -40.37 16.65 -21.34
N ILE A 399 -39.60 15.86 -22.08
CA ILE A 399 -39.05 16.26 -23.39
C ILE A 399 -40.19 16.48 -24.39
N GLY A 400 -41.24 15.65 -24.35
CA GLY A 400 -42.44 15.83 -25.14
C GLY A 400 -43.13 17.17 -24.84
N THR A 401 -43.33 17.51 -23.57
CA THR A 401 -43.97 18.75 -23.14
C THR A 401 -43.13 19.99 -23.49
N ILE A 402 -41.80 19.91 -23.36
CA ILE A 402 -40.86 21.02 -23.67
C ILE A 402 -40.62 21.17 -25.18
N ARG A 403 -40.54 20.07 -25.93
CA ARG A 403 -40.25 20.06 -27.37
C ARG A 403 -41.50 20.26 -28.25
N HIS A 404 -42.71 20.21 -27.67
CA HIS A 404 -43.90 20.72 -28.35
C HIS A 404 -43.79 22.24 -28.49
N ASN A 405 -43.14 22.67 -29.56
CA ASN A 405 -43.16 24.05 -30.04
C ASN A 405 -44.61 24.55 -30.15
N GLU A 406 -44.78 25.86 -29.96
CA GLU A 406 -46.02 26.65 -29.97
C GLU A 406 -46.90 26.56 -31.25
N ASP A 407 -46.58 25.62 -32.14
CA ASP A 407 -47.13 25.37 -33.47
C ASP A 407 -47.73 23.95 -33.59
N SER A 408 -48.24 23.35 -32.51
CA SER A 408 -48.98 22.09 -32.61
C SER A 408 -50.48 22.33 -32.84
N GLU A 409 -51.07 21.56 -33.78
CA GLU A 409 -52.41 21.63 -34.38
C GLU A 409 -53.55 22.18 -33.51
N VAL A 410 -53.61 21.81 -32.24
CA VAL A 410 -54.72 22.21 -31.34
C VAL A 410 -54.60 23.69 -30.92
N SER A 411 -53.38 24.15 -30.64
CA SER A 411 -53.12 25.58 -30.39
C SER A 411 -53.15 26.41 -31.67
N ILE A 412 -52.85 25.78 -32.82
CA ILE A 412 -52.98 26.43 -34.14
C ILE A 412 -54.45 26.62 -34.49
N MET A 413 -55.30 25.62 -34.21
CA MET A 413 -56.73 25.73 -34.48
C MET A 413 -57.36 26.84 -33.62
N SER A 414 -57.04 26.92 -32.33
CA SER A 414 -57.53 27.99 -31.45
C SER A 414 -56.90 29.35 -31.78
N LYS A 415 -55.61 29.44 -32.12
CA LYS A 415 -54.98 30.70 -32.58
C LYS A 415 -55.58 31.18 -33.90
N ARG A 416 -55.77 30.29 -34.88
CA ARG A 416 -56.34 30.63 -36.20
C ARG A 416 -57.84 30.96 -36.10
N SER A 417 -58.57 30.26 -35.24
CA SER A 417 -59.96 30.55 -34.93
C SER A 417 -60.08 31.90 -34.20
N LEU A 418 -59.21 32.17 -33.22
CA LEU A 418 -59.12 33.45 -32.53
C LEU A 418 -58.75 34.61 -33.47
N GLU A 419 -57.79 34.42 -34.38
CA GLU A 419 -57.44 35.40 -35.40
C GLU A 419 -58.61 35.66 -36.37
N SER A 420 -59.30 34.61 -36.78
CA SER A 420 -60.50 34.71 -37.61
C SER A 420 -61.63 35.46 -36.91
N ASP A 421 -61.88 35.15 -35.63
CA ASP A 421 -62.92 35.78 -34.82
C ASP A 421 -62.57 37.24 -34.48
N ARG A 422 -61.29 37.55 -34.22
CA ARG A 422 -60.80 38.93 -34.08
C ARG A 422 -60.95 39.73 -35.37
N ALA A 423 -60.62 39.14 -36.52
CA ALA A 423 -60.81 39.80 -37.82
C ALA A 423 -62.30 40.01 -38.15
N SER A 424 -63.16 39.07 -37.75
CA SER A 424 -64.62 39.19 -37.86
C SER A 424 -65.15 40.33 -36.97
N LEU A 425 -64.70 40.40 -35.71
CA LEU A 425 -65.03 41.49 -34.80
C LEU A 425 -64.55 42.84 -35.35
N GLU A 426 -63.33 42.93 -35.86
CA GLU A 426 -62.78 44.14 -36.48
C GLU A 426 -63.66 44.63 -37.63
N ARG A 427 -64.04 43.73 -38.55
CA ARG A 427 -64.93 44.08 -39.67
C ARG A 427 -66.28 44.58 -39.20
N MET A 428 -66.91 43.90 -38.24
CA MET A 428 -68.24 44.29 -37.77
C MET A 428 -68.25 45.61 -37.01
N VAL A 429 -67.21 45.90 -36.22
CA VAL A 429 -67.11 47.17 -35.48
C VAL A 429 -66.84 48.32 -36.44
N VAL A 430 -65.98 48.12 -37.43
CA VAL A 430 -65.73 49.10 -38.50
C VAL A 430 -67.00 49.35 -39.31
N ASP A 431 -67.69 48.30 -39.74
CA ASP A 431 -68.96 48.40 -40.48
C ASP A 431 -70.04 49.12 -39.66
N PHE A 432 -70.09 48.88 -38.36
CA PHE A 432 -71.00 49.55 -37.44
C PHE A 432 -70.68 51.04 -37.31
N ALA A 433 -69.40 51.39 -37.17
CA ALA A 433 -68.96 52.79 -37.09
C ALA A 433 -69.21 53.56 -38.40
N ILE A 434 -69.06 52.91 -39.56
CA ILE A 434 -69.34 53.51 -40.88
C ILE A 434 -70.85 53.76 -41.06
N LYS A 435 -71.70 52.80 -40.67
CA LYS A 435 -73.15 52.91 -40.81
C LYS A 435 -73.78 53.89 -39.82
N ASN A 436 -73.12 54.12 -38.68
CA ASN A 436 -73.61 54.97 -37.59
C ASN A 436 -72.57 56.01 -37.16
N PRO A 437 -72.30 57.03 -37.99
CA PRO A 437 -71.33 58.06 -37.66
C PRO A 437 -71.91 59.04 -36.62
N ASP A 438 -71.23 59.18 -35.48
CA ASP A 438 -71.49 60.24 -34.48
C ASP A 438 -70.92 61.60 -34.95
N GLY A 439 -71.23 62.02 -36.19
CA GLY A 439 -70.67 63.23 -36.83
C GLY A 439 -70.56 63.15 -38.36
N PRO A 440 -69.71 63.98 -39.02
CA PRO A 440 -69.48 63.91 -40.46
C PRO A 440 -68.87 62.56 -40.87
N ALA A 441 -68.99 62.20 -42.15
CA ALA A 441 -68.51 60.92 -42.70
C ALA A 441 -67.02 60.67 -42.36
N LEU A 442 -66.73 59.45 -41.90
CA LEU A 442 -65.40 59.06 -41.41
C LEU A 442 -64.35 59.05 -42.54
N ASN A 443 -63.16 59.60 -42.25
CA ASN A 443 -62.00 59.53 -43.15
C ASN A 443 -61.24 58.20 -42.98
N GLU A 444 -60.48 57.81 -44.00
CA GLU A 444 -59.73 56.53 -44.04
C GLU A 444 -58.71 56.38 -42.89
N THR A 445 -58.17 57.49 -42.40
CA THR A 445 -57.28 57.53 -41.22
C THR A 445 -57.99 57.25 -39.89
N GLN A 446 -59.27 57.67 -39.77
CA GLN A 446 -60.08 57.41 -38.57
C GLN A 446 -60.57 55.96 -38.53
N ILE A 447 -60.82 55.36 -39.70
CA ILE A 447 -61.16 53.94 -39.82
C ILE A 447 -59.98 53.07 -39.38
N ALA A 448 -58.75 53.44 -39.74
CA ALA A 448 -57.54 52.75 -39.28
C ALA A 448 -57.33 52.85 -37.76
N ASP A 449 -57.62 54.01 -37.16
CA ASP A 449 -57.55 54.22 -35.71
C ASP A 449 -58.60 53.38 -34.96
N ILE A 450 -59.82 53.28 -35.50
CA ILE A 450 -60.87 52.40 -34.95
C ILE A 450 -60.43 50.92 -35.03
N LYS A 451 -59.82 50.48 -36.13
CA LYS A 451 -59.28 49.11 -36.25
C LYS A 451 -58.20 48.83 -35.20
N ALA A 452 -57.29 49.77 -34.97
CA ALA A 452 -56.25 49.64 -33.95
C ALA A 452 -56.85 49.52 -32.54
N LYS A 453 -57.81 50.40 -32.21
CA LYS A 453 -58.54 50.38 -30.92
C LYS A 453 -59.32 49.08 -30.72
N VAL A 454 -59.94 48.54 -31.76
CA VAL A 454 -60.66 47.25 -31.68
C VAL A 454 -59.70 46.08 -31.48
N ARG A 455 -58.49 46.11 -32.06
CA ARG A 455 -57.44 45.11 -31.79
C ARG A 455 -56.95 45.16 -30.35
N GLU A 456 -56.96 46.35 -29.74
CA GLU A 456 -56.68 46.55 -28.31
C GLU A 456 -57.89 46.21 -27.41
N GLY A 457 -59.05 45.89 -28.00
CA GLY A 457 -60.27 45.49 -27.29
C GLY A 457 -61.18 46.65 -26.89
N ASP A 458 -60.91 47.87 -27.35
CA ASP A 458 -61.73 49.05 -27.11
C ASP A 458 -62.95 49.06 -28.06
N LEU A 459 -64.13 48.85 -27.47
CA LEU A 459 -65.44 48.84 -28.16
C LEU A 459 -66.31 50.05 -27.78
N THR A 460 -65.70 51.13 -27.28
CA THR A 460 -66.42 52.29 -26.72
C THR A 460 -67.47 52.87 -27.68
N THR A 461 -67.22 52.87 -28.99
CA THR A 461 -68.17 53.36 -30.01
C THR A 461 -69.44 52.51 -30.10
N VAL A 462 -69.31 51.19 -30.04
CA VAL A 462 -70.43 50.24 -30.06
C VAL A 462 -71.16 50.24 -28.72
N LEU A 463 -70.41 50.31 -27.62
CA LEU A 463 -70.97 50.30 -26.26
C LEU A 463 -71.83 51.52 -25.97
N ARG A 464 -71.47 52.71 -26.48
CA ARG A 464 -72.32 53.91 -26.36
C ARG A 464 -73.67 53.76 -27.06
N SER A 465 -73.67 53.20 -28.28
CA SER A 465 -74.93 52.95 -29.00
C SER A 465 -75.76 51.86 -28.33
N TYR A 466 -75.10 50.82 -27.79
CA TYR A 466 -75.75 49.78 -27.01
C TYR A 466 -76.43 50.35 -25.75
N GLU A 467 -75.69 51.14 -24.95
CA GLU A 467 -76.18 51.72 -23.69
C GLU A 467 -77.34 52.70 -23.91
N LYS A 468 -77.33 53.45 -25.01
CA LYS A 468 -78.42 54.33 -25.41
C LYS A 468 -79.67 53.55 -25.82
N ASP A 469 -79.52 52.55 -26.67
CA ASP A 469 -80.66 51.86 -27.29
C ASP A 469 -81.28 50.80 -26.36
N ILE A 470 -80.52 50.26 -25.39
CA ILE A 470 -81.02 49.28 -24.42
C ILE A 470 -82.01 49.89 -23.41
N GLN A 471 -81.95 51.21 -23.18
CA GLN A 471 -82.91 51.92 -22.31
C GLN A 471 -84.35 51.85 -22.84
N SER A 472 -84.55 51.60 -24.14
CA SER A 472 -85.87 51.41 -24.75
C SER A 472 -85.88 50.23 -25.74
N PRO A 473 -85.89 48.98 -25.25
CA PRO A 473 -85.45 47.81 -26.01
C PRO A 473 -86.28 47.54 -27.27
N VAL A 474 -87.60 47.77 -27.24
CA VAL A 474 -88.48 47.52 -28.40
C VAL A 474 -88.31 48.59 -29.48
N LYS A 475 -88.07 49.85 -29.10
CA LYS A 475 -87.82 50.94 -30.05
C LYS A 475 -86.39 50.88 -30.60
N GLY A 476 -85.42 50.60 -29.73
CA GLY A 476 -84.00 50.46 -30.09
C GLY A 476 -83.70 49.28 -31.00
N ALA A 477 -84.49 48.20 -30.97
CA ALA A 477 -84.32 47.06 -31.86
C ALA A 477 -84.93 47.26 -33.26
N ILE A 478 -86.03 48.01 -33.36
CA ILE A 478 -86.77 48.22 -34.63
C ILE A 478 -86.32 49.48 -35.35
N VAL A 479 -85.99 50.54 -34.61
CA VAL A 479 -85.61 51.86 -35.14
C VAL A 479 -84.15 52.19 -34.86
N GLY A 480 -83.55 51.62 -33.81
CA GLY A 480 -82.16 51.87 -33.40
C GLY A 480 -81.18 50.78 -33.84
N ASN A 481 -79.99 50.82 -33.26
CA ASN A 481 -78.85 49.96 -33.62
C ASN A 481 -78.63 48.81 -32.64
N LEU A 482 -79.60 48.57 -31.74
CA LEU A 482 -79.48 47.62 -30.63
C LEU A 482 -79.17 46.20 -31.11
N ALA A 483 -79.81 45.75 -32.19
CA ALA A 483 -79.60 44.41 -32.73
C ALA A 483 -78.16 44.20 -33.24
N SER A 484 -77.60 45.18 -33.96
CA SER A 484 -76.23 45.12 -34.46
C SER A 484 -75.20 45.25 -33.34
N ALA A 485 -75.44 46.11 -32.35
CA ALA A 485 -74.57 46.26 -31.19
C ALA A 485 -74.55 44.98 -30.33
N LEU A 486 -75.69 44.33 -30.14
CA LEU A 486 -75.80 43.03 -29.46
C LEU A 486 -75.04 41.91 -30.21
N LEU A 487 -75.14 41.84 -31.54
CA LEU A 487 -74.39 40.85 -32.33
C LEU A 487 -72.87 41.04 -32.22
N ILE A 488 -72.40 42.29 -32.20
CA ILE A 488 -70.98 42.60 -31.96
C ILE A 488 -70.54 42.14 -30.57
N GLN A 489 -71.38 42.36 -29.54
CA GLN A 489 -71.07 41.96 -28.18
C GLN A 489 -71.07 40.43 -27.98
N VAL A 490 -71.91 39.70 -28.71
CA VAL A 490 -71.87 38.24 -28.77
C VAL A 490 -70.54 37.76 -29.38
N GLN A 491 -70.07 38.37 -30.47
CA GLN A 491 -68.76 38.01 -31.03
C GLN A 491 -67.58 38.43 -30.15
N LYS A 492 -67.67 39.56 -29.45
CA LYS A 492 -66.66 39.92 -28.45
C LYS A 492 -66.58 38.88 -27.34
N THR A 493 -67.73 38.45 -26.82
CA THR A 493 -67.80 37.36 -25.83
C THR A 493 -67.20 36.07 -26.38
N LYS A 494 -67.44 35.72 -27.65
CA LYS A 494 -66.83 34.55 -28.30
C LYS A 494 -65.29 34.64 -28.32
N VAL A 495 -64.75 35.79 -28.75
CA VAL A 495 -63.30 36.07 -28.74
C VAL A 495 -62.73 35.98 -27.33
N ASP A 496 -63.38 36.58 -26.33
CA ASP A 496 -62.88 36.60 -24.95
C ASP A 496 -62.91 35.20 -24.31
N VAL A 497 -63.94 34.40 -24.60
CA VAL A 497 -64.01 32.99 -24.19
C VAL A 497 -62.90 32.18 -24.85
N GLU A 498 -62.60 32.40 -26.13
CA GLU A 498 -61.54 31.68 -26.84
C GLU A 498 -60.15 32.07 -26.33
N VAL A 499 -59.91 33.35 -26.00
CA VAL A 499 -58.67 33.80 -25.34
C VAL A 499 -58.54 33.15 -23.96
N ALA A 500 -59.60 33.15 -23.14
CA ALA A 500 -59.58 32.53 -21.82
C ALA A 500 -59.35 31.02 -21.91
N MET A 501 -59.96 30.35 -22.89
CA MET A 501 -59.80 28.92 -23.16
C MET A 501 -58.37 28.59 -23.60
N SER A 502 -57.74 29.44 -24.41
CA SER A 502 -56.31 29.34 -24.73
C SER A 502 -55.42 29.57 -23.50
N GLY A 503 -55.81 30.45 -22.58
CA GLY A 503 -55.12 30.64 -21.31
C GLY A 503 -55.19 29.40 -20.41
N ILE A 504 -56.34 28.72 -20.36
CA ILE A 504 -56.52 27.47 -19.60
C ILE A 504 -55.61 26.36 -20.15
N ASP A 505 -55.49 26.23 -21.47
CA ASP A 505 -54.60 25.24 -22.09
C ASP A 505 -53.13 25.44 -21.66
N SER A 506 -52.68 26.70 -21.59
CA SER A 506 -51.34 27.04 -21.10
C SER A 506 -51.12 26.65 -19.62
N ILE A 507 -52.15 26.77 -18.79
CA ILE A 507 -52.09 26.41 -17.37
C ILE A 507 -52.05 24.88 -17.22
N LEU A 508 -52.91 24.15 -17.93
CA LEU A 508 -52.91 22.67 -17.89
C LEU A 508 -51.56 22.11 -18.34
N LYS A 509 -50.93 22.72 -19.34
CA LYS A 509 -49.60 22.33 -19.80
C LYS A 509 -48.50 22.62 -18.78
N SER A 510 -48.60 23.73 -18.05
CA SER A 510 -47.68 24.03 -16.94
C SER A 510 -47.80 23.01 -15.78
N GLN A 511 -49.02 22.51 -15.54
CA GLN A 511 -49.27 21.48 -14.53
C GLN A 511 -48.78 20.11 -14.98
N GLU A 512 -48.93 19.77 -16.25
CA GLU A 512 -48.38 18.53 -16.83
C GLU A 512 -46.85 18.44 -16.64
N LEU A 513 -46.15 19.56 -16.85
CA LEU A 513 -44.70 19.67 -16.64
C LEU A 513 -44.32 19.49 -15.15
N LEU A 514 -45.10 20.07 -14.24
CA LEU A 514 -44.91 19.89 -12.79
C LEU A 514 -45.12 18.41 -12.38
N PHE A 515 -46.17 17.75 -12.89
CA PHE A 515 -46.41 16.33 -12.64
C PHE A 515 -45.30 15.44 -13.24
N GLY A 516 -44.74 15.81 -14.40
CA GLY A 516 -43.57 15.16 -14.99
C GLY A 516 -42.35 15.20 -14.07
N PHE A 517 -42.03 16.36 -13.49
CA PHE A 517 -40.91 16.50 -12.55
C PHE A 517 -41.13 15.76 -11.23
N ILE A 518 -42.35 15.77 -10.69
CA ILE A 518 -42.69 15.04 -9.46
C ILE A 518 -42.54 13.53 -9.69
N GLY A 519 -42.95 13.00 -10.85
CA GLY A 519 -42.78 11.60 -11.21
C GLY A 519 -41.32 11.16 -11.40
N LEU A 520 -40.44 12.07 -11.82
CA LEU A 520 -39.02 11.79 -12.05
C LEU A 520 -38.17 11.79 -10.75
N THR A 521 -38.63 12.50 -9.72
CA THR A 521 -37.87 12.72 -8.48
C THR A 521 -37.52 11.41 -7.72
N PRO A 522 -38.45 10.44 -7.54
CA PRO A 522 -38.13 9.17 -6.88
C PRO A 522 -37.08 8.34 -7.63
N GLY A 523 -37.14 8.30 -8.97
CA GLY A 523 -36.20 7.56 -9.81
C GLY A 523 -34.76 8.09 -9.69
N VAL A 524 -34.61 9.42 -9.64
CA VAL A 524 -33.31 10.08 -9.45
C VAL A 524 -32.75 9.81 -8.05
N LEU A 525 -33.57 9.91 -7.00
CA LEU A 525 -33.15 9.62 -5.63
C LEU A 525 -32.65 8.19 -5.46
N VAL A 526 -33.39 7.20 -5.96
CA VAL A 526 -32.99 5.78 -5.90
C VAL A 526 -31.71 5.54 -6.69
N SER A 527 -31.56 6.14 -7.88
CA SER A 527 -30.35 6.00 -8.70
C SER A 527 -29.11 6.59 -8.02
N ILE A 528 -29.23 7.77 -7.39
CA ILE A 528 -28.15 8.41 -6.63
C ILE A 528 -27.80 7.57 -5.40
N GLY A 529 -28.80 7.06 -4.68
CA GLY A 529 -28.60 6.18 -3.53
C GLY A 529 -27.86 4.89 -3.90
N ALA A 530 -28.26 4.23 -4.99
CA ALA A 530 -27.60 3.04 -5.51
C ALA A 530 -26.14 3.33 -5.94
N TYR A 531 -25.90 4.46 -6.60
CA TYR A 531 -24.55 4.89 -6.98
C TYR A 531 -23.66 5.16 -5.76
N GLN A 532 -24.17 5.86 -4.74
CA GLN A 532 -23.44 6.12 -3.50
C GLN A 532 -23.16 4.82 -2.73
N TRP A 533 -24.12 3.89 -2.67
CA TRP A 533 -23.95 2.60 -2.03
C TRP A 533 -22.89 1.75 -2.73
N LEU A 534 -22.94 1.62 -4.07
CA LEU A 534 -21.92 0.94 -4.87
C LEU A 534 -20.54 1.56 -4.64
N ARG A 535 -20.42 2.89 -4.74
CA ARG A 535 -19.16 3.60 -4.50
C ARG A 535 -18.66 3.39 -3.06
N GLY A 536 -19.56 3.36 -2.07
CA GLY A 536 -19.25 3.09 -0.67
C GLY A 536 -18.70 1.68 -0.44
N VAL A 537 -19.35 0.66 -1.01
CA VAL A 537 -18.91 -0.74 -0.89
C VAL A 537 -17.55 -0.98 -1.54
N PHE A 538 -17.28 -0.38 -2.70
CA PHE A 538 -15.99 -0.50 -3.38
C PHE A 538 -14.89 0.39 -2.80
N SER A 539 -15.21 1.55 -2.21
CA SER A 539 -14.21 2.48 -1.66
C SER A 539 -13.94 2.30 -0.15
N SER A 540 -14.88 1.75 0.62
CA SER A 540 -14.74 1.53 2.08
C SER A 540 -13.49 0.73 2.43
N ARG A 541 -13.10 -0.23 1.57
CA ARG A 541 -11.86 -1.00 1.74
C ARG A 541 -10.60 -0.16 1.62
N LYS A 542 -10.59 0.92 0.83
CA LYS A 542 -9.43 1.80 0.65
C LYS A 542 -9.21 2.70 1.86
N GLY A 543 -10.27 3.24 2.46
CA GLY A 543 -10.18 4.09 3.65
C GLY A 543 -9.68 3.33 4.89
N VAL A 544 -10.23 2.13 5.15
CA VAL A 544 -9.79 1.28 6.28
C VAL A 544 -8.33 0.84 6.12
N GLN A 545 -7.90 0.51 4.89
CA GLN A 545 -6.51 0.16 4.61
C GLN A 545 -5.55 1.33 4.75
N GLN A 546 -5.96 2.54 4.38
CA GLN A 546 -5.14 3.76 4.58
C GLN A 546 -4.97 4.06 6.06
N TRP A 547 -6.06 4.03 6.84
CA TRP A 547 -6.01 4.23 8.29
C TRP A 547 -5.14 3.18 9.00
N ALA A 548 -5.25 1.91 8.60
CA ALA A 548 -4.40 0.84 9.12
C ALA A 548 -2.91 1.06 8.78
N ARG A 549 -2.59 1.61 7.61
CA ARG A 549 -1.21 1.95 7.21
C ARG A 549 -0.65 3.13 8.01
N GLN A 550 -1.45 4.17 8.22
CA GLN A 550 -1.07 5.33 9.05
C GLN A 550 -0.85 4.93 10.51
N GLY A 551 -1.77 4.15 11.09
CA GLY A 551 -1.65 3.60 12.44
C GLY A 551 -0.41 2.72 12.61
N ARG A 552 -0.03 1.94 11.59
CA ARG A 552 1.21 1.15 11.61
C ARG A 552 2.46 2.03 11.73
N MET A 553 2.51 3.15 11.01
CA MET A 553 3.66 4.07 11.04
C MET A 553 3.83 4.69 12.45
N LEU A 554 2.72 5.05 13.11
CA LEU A 554 2.72 5.53 14.50
C LEU A 554 3.17 4.47 15.49
N LEU A 555 2.74 3.21 15.32
CA LEU A 555 3.15 2.10 16.19
C LEU A 555 4.66 1.85 16.09
N ILE A 556 5.23 1.89 14.87
CA ILE A 556 6.68 1.76 14.65
C ILE A 556 7.41 2.94 15.30
N LEU A 557 6.96 4.18 15.10
CA LEU A 557 7.57 5.35 15.73
C LEU A 557 7.54 5.27 17.27
N ARG A 558 6.44 4.78 17.84
CA ARG A 558 6.34 4.52 19.28
C ARG A 558 7.29 3.40 19.75
N ASN A 559 7.50 2.37 18.94
CA ASN A 559 8.47 1.33 19.26
C ASN A 559 9.90 1.89 19.27
N ILE A 560 10.25 2.73 18.30
CA ILE A 560 11.53 3.45 18.25
C ILE A 560 11.71 4.32 19.50
N ASP A 561 10.72 5.13 19.84
CA ASP A 561 10.73 5.98 21.05
C ASP A 561 10.92 5.14 22.33
N ARG A 562 10.26 3.97 22.41
CA ARG A 562 10.42 3.04 23.53
C ARG A 562 11.81 2.41 23.60
N ILE A 563 12.41 2.08 22.46
CA ILE A 563 13.79 1.55 22.40
C ILE A 563 14.76 2.62 22.87
N LEU A 564 14.66 3.85 22.35
CA LEU A 564 15.52 4.97 22.74
C LEU A 564 15.36 5.36 24.21
N THR A 565 14.14 5.35 24.74
CA THR A 565 13.90 5.69 26.15
C THR A 565 14.38 4.58 27.09
N GLY A 566 14.35 3.31 26.63
CA GLY A 566 14.79 2.16 27.38
C GLY A 566 16.28 1.83 27.25
N ALA A 567 16.98 2.45 26.30
CA ALA A 567 18.38 2.20 26.03
C ALA A 567 19.27 2.72 27.16
N THR A 568 20.23 1.90 27.59
CA THR A 568 21.27 2.33 28.53
C THR A 568 22.43 2.95 27.75
N PRO A 569 22.81 4.20 28.04
CA PRO A 569 23.96 4.81 27.40
C PRO A 569 25.25 4.09 27.80
N THR A 570 26.16 3.86 26.85
CA THR A 570 27.54 3.42 27.11
C THR A 570 28.36 4.56 27.72
N GLU A 571 29.60 4.27 28.13
CA GLU A 571 30.50 5.25 28.77
C GLU A 571 30.71 6.52 27.92
N ASP A 572 30.67 6.38 26.59
CA ASP A 572 30.78 7.47 25.62
C ASP A 572 29.45 8.20 25.33
N GLY A 573 28.35 7.80 25.99
CA GLY A 573 27.01 8.36 25.75
C GLY A 573 26.31 7.83 24.49
N GLU A 574 26.85 6.77 23.89
CA GLU A 574 26.29 6.08 22.72
C GLU A 574 25.26 5.01 23.13
N ILE A 575 24.52 4.47 22.17
CA ILE A 575 23.56 3.40 22.40
C ILE A 575 24.28 2.05 22.33
N SER A 576 23.98 1.13 23.26
CA SER A 576 24.45 -0.28 23.18
C SER A 576 24.16 -0.90 21.80
N TYR A 577 25.10 -1.67 21.26
CA TYR A 577 24.97 -2.30 19.94
C TYR A 577 23.65 -3.07 19.75
N LYS A 578 23.20 -3.78 20.78
CA LYS A 578 21.91 -4.47 20.80
C LYS A 578 20.72 -3.54 20.53
N ASP A 579 20.63 -2.43 21.25
CA ASP A 579 19.53 -1.48 21.14
C ASP A 579 19.63 -0.69 19.84
N HIS A 580 20.86 -0.40 19.39
CA HIS A 580 21.12 0.20 18.10
C HIS A 580 20.62 -0.70 16.94
N GLY A 581 20.94 -1.98 16.96
CA GLY A 581 20.46 -2.90 15.92
C GLY A 581 18.94 -3.14 15.95
N LEU A 582 18.31 -3.06 17.12
CA LEU A 582 16.84 -3.05 17.22
C LEU A 582 16.26 -1.78 16.58
N LEU A 583 16.87 -0.62 16.86
CA LEU A 583 16.50 0.65 16.24
C LEU A 583 16.63 0.56 14.70
N LEU A 584 17.71 -0.02 14.18
CA LEU A 584 17.89 -0.21 12.73
C LEU A 584 16.76 -1.02 12.08
N CYS A 585 16.31 -2.09 12.75
CA CYS A 585 15.19 -2.91 12.28
C CYS A 585 13.90 -2.08 12.19
N GLU A 586 13.56 -1.35 13.24
CA GLU A 586 12.34 -0.53 13.30
C GLU A 586 12.41 0.67 12.34
N VAL A 587 13.57 1.30 12.21
CA VAL A 587 13.81 2.39 11.26
C VAL A 587 13.67 1.90 9.82
N HIS A 588 14.15 0.70 9.49
CA HIS A 588 13.93 0.11 8.18
C HIS A 588 12.44 -0.10 7.89
N LEU A 589 11.69 -0.64 8.86
CA LEU A 589 10.23 -0.80 8.77
C LEU A 589 9.52 0.54 8.60
N LEU A 590 9.95 1.56 9.35
CA LEU A 590 9.41 2.91 9.27
C LEU A 590 9.63 3.50 7.86
N ARG A 591 10.84 3.36 7.31
CA ARG A 591 11.18 3.82 5.96
C ARG A 591 10.35 3.11 4.89
N GLN A 592 10.16 1.79 5.03
CA GLN A 592 9.34 1.02 4.11
C GLN A 592 7.86 1.47 4.15
N ALA A 593 7.31 1.65 5.35
CA ALA A 593 5.95 2.15 5.54
C ALA A 593 5.77 3.58 4.99
N ALA A 594 6.73 4.46 5.28
CA ALA A 594 6.72 5.85 4.84
C ALA A 594 6.76 5.98 3.31
N SER A 595 7.50 5.11 2.60
CA SER A 595 7.61 5.16 1.13
C SER A 595 6.27 4.97 0.39
N GLY A 596 5.29 4.31 1.04
CA GLY A 596 3.95 4.10 0.49
C GLY A 596 2.92 5.17 0.87
N ILE A 597 3.24 6.05 1.80
CA ILE A 597 2.32 7.05 2.39
C ILE A 597 2.76 8.48 2.05
N LEU A 598 4.07 8.78 2.16
CA LEU A 598 4.61 10.12 1.98
C LEU A 598 4.81 10.49 0.49
N PRO A 599 4.46 11.72 0.07
CA PRO A 599 4.85 12.24 -1.24
C PRO A 599 6.37 12.29 -1.42
N ARG A 600 6.87 12.15 -2.66
CA ARG A 600 8.30 12.01 -2.96
C ARG A 600 9.21 13.08 -2.35
N ARG A 601 8.81 14.36 -2.35
CA ARG A 601 9.63 15.46 -1.81
C ARG A 601 9.76 15.36 -0.29
N ILE A 602 8.63 15.25 0.41
CA ILE A 602 8.56 15.07 1.86
C ILE A 602 9.28 13.80 2.30
N PHE A 603 9.20 12.73 1.49
CA PHE A 603 9.95 11.51 1.74
C PHE A 603 11.46 11.73 1.69
N GLN A 604 11.99 12.58 0.80
CA GLN A 604 13.43 12.89 0.77
C GLN A 604 13.86 13.62 2.04
N ASP A 605 13.11 14.62 2.49
CA ASP A 605 13.38 15.33 3.76
C ASP A 605 13.32 14.35 4.94
N PHE A 606 12.35 13.43 4.91
CA PHE A 606 12.21 12.38 5.92
C PHE A 606 13.41 11.42 5.94
N LEU A 607 14.05 11.15 4.80
CA LEU A 607 15.25 10.31 4.78
C LEU A 607 16.42 10.97 5.51
N VAL A 608 16.59 12.29 5.40
CA VAL A 608 17.64 13.02 6.12
C VAL A 608 17.46 12.88 7.63
N GLU A 609 16.23 13.01 8.10
CA GLU A 609 15.85 12.82 9.50
C GLU A 609 16.13 11.38 9.98
N ILE A 610 15.82 10.40 9.14
CA ILE A 610 16.08 8.99 9.42
C ILE A 610 17.58 8.69 9.45
N ASP A 611 18.38 9.29 8.57
CA ASP A 611 19.83 9.12 8.56
C ASP A 611 20.46 9.72 9.83
N GLU A 612 19.97 10.86 10.31
CA GLU A 612 20.40 11.44 11.61
C GLU A 612 19.99 10.56 12.80
N LEU A 613 18.83 9.89 12.73
CA LEU A 613 18.38 8.94 13.75
C LEU A 613 19.25 7.67 13.81
N VAL A 614 19.75 7.21 12.66
CA VAL A 614 20.59 6.00 12.54
C VAL A 614 22.04 6.27 12.99
N ASP A 615 22.50 7.52 12.96
CA ASP A 615 23.88 7.86 13.35
C ASP A 615 24.11 7.70 14.86
N VAL A 616 24.86 6.65 15.24
CA VAL A 616 25.17 6.29 16.64
C VAL A 616 25.94 7.41 17.36
N ARG A 617 26.86 8.08 16.65
CA ARG A 617 27.75 9.12 17.19
C ARG A 617 27.05 10.41 17.56
N SER A 618 25.83 10.61 17.07
CA SER A 618 25.04 11.80 17.40
C SER A 618 24.66 11.83 18.89
N GLY A 619 24.76 10.69 19.57
CA GLY A 619 24.48 10.51 20.99
C GLY A 619 22.99 10.28 21.26
N LEU A 620 22.69 9.52 22.32
CA LEU A 620 21.31 9.11 22.65
C LEU A 620 20.35 10.31 22.77
N GLN A 621 20.79 11.41 23.38
CA GLN A 621 19.96 12.61 23.56
C GLN A 621 19.58 13.28 22.24
N ARG A 622 20.47 13.26 21.25
CA ARG A 622 20.20 13.85 19.93
C ARG A 622 19.22 12.98 19.15
N GLN A 623 19.39 11.66 19.20
CA GLN A 623 18.46 10.72 18.56
C GLN A 623 17.04 10.83 19.13
N GLN A 624 16.88 11.01 20.44
CA GLN A 624 15.56 11.27 21.06
C GLN A 624 14.91 12.56 20.52
N LYS A 625 15.68 13.66 20.42
CA LYS A 625 15.18 14.92 19.83
C LYS A 625 14.79 14.78 18.36
N VAL A 626 15.52 13.97 17.59
CA VAL A 626 15.19 13.68 16.18
C VAL A 626 13.85 12.96 16.08
N VAL A 627 13.57 11.99 16.97
CA VAL A 627 12.27 11.31 17.01
C VAL A 627 11.13 12.28 17.36
N GLU A 628 11.33 13.19 18.30
CA GLU A 628 10.36 14.24 18.62
C GLU A 628 10.11 15.17 17.42
N ARG A 629 11.18 15.56 16.71
CA ARG A 629 11.09 16.37 15.49
C ARG A 629 10.32 15.65 14.39
N ILE A 630 10.59 14.37 14.16
CA ILE A 630 9.83 13.53 13.21
C ILE A 630 8.35 13.48 13.60
N ARG A 631 8.05 13.23 14.88
CA ARG A 631 6.68 13.15 15.38
C ARG A 631 5.91 14.44 15.14
N TRP A 632 6.54 15.59 15.39
CA TRP A 632 5.93 16.90 15.18
C TRP A 632 5.78 17.25 13.69
N ALA A 633 6.88 17.20 12.92
CA ALA A 633 6.94 17.66 11.53
C ALA A 633 6.06 16.82 10.58
N TYR A 634 5.94 15.51 10.84
CA TYR A 634 5.20 14.58 9.99
C TYR A 634 3.85 14.15 10.55
N SER A 635 3.40 14.76 11.66
CA SER A 635 2.13 14.46 12.36
C SER A 635 0.90 14.38 11.44
N LYS A 636 0.83 15.23 10.42
CA LYS A 636 -0.25 15.25 9.41
C LYS A 636 -0.39 13.95 8.62
N TRP A 637 0.69 13.19 8.42
CA TRP A 637 0.67 11.94 7.65
C TRP A 637 0.55 10.70 8.53
N PHE A 638 0.75 10.89 9.84
CA PHE A 638 0.56 9.86 10.87
C PHE A 638 -0.89 9.75 11.35
N THR A 639 -1.72 10.78 11.14
CA THR A 639 -3.14 10.88 11.52
C THR A 639 -4.06 10.72 10.32
#